data_AF-A0A090WUN1-F1
#
_entry.id   AF-A0A090WUN1-F1
#
_cell.length_a   1.000
_cell.length_b   1.000
_cell.length_c   1.000
_cell.angle_alpha   90.00
_cell.angle_beta   90.00
_cell.angle_gamma   90.00
#
_symmetry.space_group_name_H-M   'P 1'
#
loop_
_entity.id
_entity.type
_entity.pdbx_description
1 polymer ?
#
loop_
_entity_poly.entity_id
_entity_poly.type
_entity_poly.pdbx_seq_one_letter_code
_entity_poly.pdbx_strand_id
1 'polypeptide(L)'
;MHKSIEQLEPQPEFIIVDGNRFKPFKDIPFETIIKGDGKYLSIAAASILAKTYRDLYMNKIHEEFPMYNWKQNKGYPTKEHRRAIAEFGITKYHRKSFRLLPEAV
;
A
#
# COMPACT_ATOMS: atom_id res chain seq x y z
N MET A 1 -6.32 -6.11 4.09
CA MET A 1 -6.13 -7.56 4.30
C MET A 1 -7.49 -8.26 4.35
N HIS A 2 -8.36 -7.98 5.34
CA HIS A 2 -9.70 -8.63 5.44
C HIS A 2 -10.52 -8.62 4.14
N LYS A 3 -10.70 -7.45 3.51
CA LYS A 3 -11.38 -7.34 2.19
C LYS A 3 -10.80 -8.25 1.10
N SER A 4 -9.50 -8.54 1.14
CA SER A 4 -8.85 -9.42 0.18
C SER A 4 -9.13 -10.89 0.50
N ILE A 5 -9.20 -11.24 1.78
CA ILE A 5 -9.52 -12.60 2.25
C ILE A 5 -11.00 -12.94 1.96
N GLU A 6 -11.90 -11.97 2.14
CA GLU A 6 -13.33 -12.13 1.83
C GLU A 6 -13.62 -12.53 0.37
N GLN A 7 -12.70 -12.21 -0.54
CA GLN A 7 -12.84 -12.49 -1.98
C GLN A 7 -12.18 -13.82 -2.41
N LEU A 8 -11.57 -14.57 -1.48
CA LEU A 8 -10.92 -15.84 -1.81
C LEU A 8 -11.94 -16.98 -1.89
N GLU A 9 -11.84 -17.77 -2.95
CA GLU A 9 -12.58 -19.03 -3.10
C GLU A 9 -11.59 -20.13 -3.52
N PRO A 10 -11.45 -21.21 -2.72
CA PRO A 10 -12.10 -21.44 -1.42
C PRO A 10 -11.61 -20.48 -0.32
N GLN A 11 -12.37 -20.39 0.77
CA GLN A 11 -11.92 -19.66 1.97
C GLN A 11 -10.70 -20.37 2.59
N PRO A 12 -9.69 -19.63 3.07
CA PRO A 12 -8.49 -20.24 3.63
C PRO A 12 -8.76 -20.88 4.99
N GLU A 13 -8.07 -21.98 5.27
CA GLU A 13 -8.12 -22.65 6.59
C GLU A 13 -7.09 -22.07 7.57
N PHE A 14 -6.07 -21.39 7.07
CA PHE A 14 -5.03 -20.74 7.87
C PHE A 14 -4.49 -19.50 7.14
N ILE A 15 -4.12 -18.46 7.88
CA ILE A 15 -3.62 -17.20 7.34
C ILE A 15 -2.20 -16.93 7.84
N ILE A 16 -1.24 -16.79 6.93
CA ILE A 16 0.08 -16.23 7.26
C ILE A 16 0.20 -14.80 6.76
N VAL A 17 0.71 -13.91 7.61
CA VAL A 17 0.75 -12.46 7.36
C VAL A 17 2.18 -11.95 7.52
N ASP A 18 2.67 -11.20 6.54
CA ASP A 18 3.95 -10.50 6.69
C ASP A 18 3.85 -9.38 7.73
N GLY A 19 4.78 -9.37 8.69
CA GLY A 19 4.89 -8.38 9.75
C GLY A 19 4.59 -8.94 11.14
N ASN A 20 4.20 -8.06 12.05
CA ASN A 20 3.99 -8.38 13.47
C ASN A 20 2.60 -7.99 13.98
N ARG A 21 1.67 -7.63 13.08
CA ARG A 21 0.34 -7.17 13.43
C ARG A 21 -0.68 -7.69 12.43
N PHE A 22 -1.69 -8.38 12.95
CA PHE A 22 -2.88 -8.75 12.22
C PHE A 22 -4.07 -8.72 13.16
N LYS A 23 -5.21 -8.24 12.67
CA LYS A 23 -6.47 -8.36 13.40
C LYS A 23 -7.08 -9.71 13.00
N PRO A 24 -7.49 -10.57 13.95
CA PRO A 24 -8.16 -11.83 13.65
C PRO A 24 -9.26 -11.63 12.60
N PHE A 25 -9.40 -12.60 11.69
CA PHE A 25 -10.40 -12.56 10.63
C PHE A 25 -11.33 -13.76 10.80
N LYS A 26 -12.53 -13.51 11.33
CA LYS A 26 -13.46 -14.56 11.76
C LYS A 26 -12.74 -15.53 12.71
N ASP A 27 -13.04 -16.82 12.61
CA ASP A 27 -12.42 -17.89 13.41
C ASP A 27 -11.24 -18.57 12.70
N ILE A 28 -10.73 -17.97 11.60
CA ILE A 28 -9.62 -18.55 10.84
C ILE A 28 -8.31 -18.32 11.61
N PRO A 29 -7.58 -19.38 11.98
CA PRO A 29 -6.30 -19.27 12.67
C PRO A 29 -5.27 -18.53 11.81
N PHE A 30 -4.36 -17.80 12.47
CA PHE A 30 -3.36 -17.02 11.78
C PHE A 30 -2.02 -16.95 12.52
N GLU A 31 -0.97 -16.61 11.77
CA GLU A 31 0.34 -16.28 12.29
C GLU A 31 0.92 -15.04 11.59
N THR A 32 1.57 -14.17 12.36
CA THR A 32 2.32 -13.02 11.82
C THR A 32 3.80 -13.33 11.79
N ILE A 33 4.42 -13.20 10.62
CA ILE A 33 5.82 -13.55 10.40
C ILE A 33 6.59 -12.30 9.99
N ILE A 34 7.55 -11.88 10.82
CA ILE A 34 8.44 -10.77 10.49
C ILE A 34 9.34 -11.16 9.31
N LYS A 35 9.30 -10.33 8.25
CA LYS A 35 10.00 -10.57 6.96
C LYS A 35 9.56 -11.91 6.36
N GLY A 36 8.26 -12.14 6.36
CA GLY A 36 7.66 -13.39 5.89
C GLY A 36 7.80 -13.58 4.39
N ASP A 37 7.89 -12.49 3.63
CA ASP A 37 8.16 -12.48 2.19
C ASP A 37 9.51 -13.12 1.84
N GLY A 38 10.51 -12.99 2.72
CA GLY A 38 11.81 -13.66 2.58
C GLY A 38 11.84 -15.12 3.05
N LYS A 39 10.74 -15.65 3.59
CA LYS A 39 10.68 -16.99 4.23
C LYS A 39 9.63 -17.91 3.61
N TYR A 40 8.51 -17.35 3.14
CA TYR A 40 7.36 -18.11 2.65
C TYR A 40 6.97 -17.64 1.26
N LEU A 41 6.92 -18.59 0.31
CA LEU A 41 6.61 -18.30 -1.10
C LEU A 41 5.22 -17.69 -1.29
N SER A 42 4.23 -18.11 -0.51
CA SER A 42 2.87 -17.57 -0.57
C SER A 42 2.80 -16.10 -0.11
N ILE A 43 3.58 -15.73 0.91
CA ILE A 43 3.73 -14.33 1.33
C ILE A 43 4.45 -13.53 0.22
N ALA A 44 5.53 -14.07 -0.34
CA ALA A 44 6.25 -13.42 -1.44
C ALA A 44 5.34 -13.19 -2.66
N ALA A 45 4.55 -14.20 -3.05
CA ALA A 45 3.59 -14.10 -4.15
C ALA A 45 2.53 -13.01 -3.88
N ALA A 46 1.96 -12.98 -2.68
CA ALA A 46 1.01 -11.94 -2.29
C ALA A 46 1.65 -10.53 -2.35
N SER A 47 2.90 -10.38 -1.90
CA SER A 47 3.65 -9.11 -1.96
C SER A 47 3.88 -8.65 -3.40
N ILE A 48 4.22 -9.57 -4.32
CA ILE A 48 4.39 -9.26 -5.74
C ILE A 48 3.06 -8.77 -6.34
N LEU A 49 1.96 -9.51 -6.13
CA LEU A 49 0.64 -9.14 -6.64
C LEU A 49 0.18 -7.78 -6.10
N ALA A 50 0.37 -7.53 -4.80
CA ALA A 50 0.01 -6.26 -4.19
C ALA A 50 0.84 -5.09 -4.76
N LYS A 51 2.15 -5.29 -4.96
CA LYS A 51 3.05 -4.27 -5.47
C LYS A 51 2.77 -3.93 -6.93
N THR A 52 2.64 -4.95 -7.79
CA THR A 52 2.35 -4.74 -9.22
C THR A 52 1.03 -4.02 -9.41
N TYR A 53 -0.03 -4.46 -8.72
CA TYR A 53 -1.33 -3.78 -8.76
C TYR A 53 -1.24 -2.33 -8.25
N ARG A 54 -0.52 -2.09 -7.13
CA ARG A 54 -0.37 -0.74 -6.60
C ARG A 54 0.36 0.17 -7.57
N ASP A 55 1.42 -0.30 -8.23
CA ASP A 55 2.19 0.50 -9.16
C ASP A 55 1.39 0.85 -10.42
N LEU A 56 0.58 -0.09 -10.93
CA LEU A 56 -0.37 0.17 -12.01
C LEU A 56 -1.41 1.23 -11.60
N TYR A 57 -1.94 1.13 -10.38
CA TYR A 57 -2.86 2.12 -9.84
C TYR A 57 -2.22 3.52 -9.75
N MET A 58 -0.98 3.61 -9.26
CA MET A 58 -0.24 4.88 -9.19
C MET A 58 -0.01 5.50 -10.57
N ASN A 59 0.26 4.67 -11.59
CA ASN A 59 0.37 5.14 -12.98
C ASN A 59 -0.99 5.66 -13.48
N LYS A 60 -2.10 4.96 -13.19
CA LYS A 60 -3.43 5.40 -13.59
C LYS A 60 -3.78 6.78 -13.01
N ILE A 61 -3.54 7.00 -11.72
CA ILE A 61 -3.85 8.30 -11.10
C ILE A 61 -2.86 9.40 -11.50
N HIS A 62 -1.67 9.05 -11.99
CA HIS A 62 -0.74 10.02 -12.58
C HIS A 62 -1.32 10.63 -13.85
N GLU A 63 -2.04 9.86 -14.68
CA GLU A 63 -2.70 10.42 -15.86
C GLU A 63 -3.77 11.48 -15.49
N GLU A 64 -4.44 11.33 -14.34
CA GLU A 64 -5.40 12.32 -13.83
C GLU A 64 -4.70 13.55 -13.20
N PHE A 65 -3.56 13.34 -12.54
CA PHE A 65 -2.81 14.40 -11.87
C PHE A 65 -1.30 14.30 -12.18
N PRO A 66 -0.88 14.68 -13.41
CA PRO A 66 0.48 14.45 -13.89
C PRO A 66 1.54 15.24 -13.11
N MET A 67 1.17 16.42 -12.59
CA MET A 67 2.05 17.32 -11.84
C MET A 67 2.68 16.69 -10.58
N TYR A 68 2.08 15.65 -9.99
CA TYR A 68 2.64 14.96 -8.81
C TYR A 68 3.61 13.83 -9.13
N ASN A 69 3.82 13.50 -10.42
CA ASN A 69 4.71 12.43 -10.89
C ASN A 69 4.59 11.08 -10.13
N TRP A 70 3.35 10.67 -9.84
CA TRP A 70 3.09 9.40 -9.13
C TRP A 70 3.55 8.16 -9.89
N LYS A 71 3.73 8.25 -11.22
CA LYS A 71 4.36 7.21 -12.03
C LYS A 71 5.76 6.89 -11.53
N GLN A 72 6.51 7.87 -11.05
CA GLN A 72 7.84 7.68 -10.49
C GLN A 72 7.82 7.44 -8.98
N ASN A 73 7.25 8.38 -8.21
CA ASN A 73 7.40 8.37 -6.76
C ASN A 73 6.41 7.45 -6.02
N LYS A 74 5.43 6.87 -6.72
CA LYS A 74 4.41 5.96 -6.15
C LYS A 74 3.68 6.50 -4.91
N GLY A 75 3.62 7.83 -4.75
CA GLY A 75 3.00 8.51 -3.62
C GLY A 75 3.89 8.62 -2.38
N TYR A 76 5.15 8.19 -2.43
CA TYR A 76 6.11 8.42 -1.36
C TYR A 76 6.46 9.91 -1.26
N PRO A 77 6.82 10.42 -0.05
CA PRO A 77 7.02 11.85 0.18
C PRO A 77 8.40 12.33 -0.30
N THR A 78 8.73 12.06 -1.57
CA THR A 78 9.97 12.52 -2.23
C THR A 78 9.99 14.05 -2.33
N LYS A 79 11.18 14.63 -2.55
CA LYS A 79 11.32 16.08 -2.74
C LYS A 79 10.42 16.61 -3.86
N GLU A 80 10.37 15.90 -4.98
CA GLU A 80 9.51 16.23 -6.12
C GLU A 80 8.02 16.21 -5.74
N HIS A 81 7.56 15.15 -5.08
CA HIS A 81 6.16 15.04 -4.68
C HIS A 81 5.75 16.15 -3.70
N ARG A 82 6.60 16.47 -2.73
CA ARG A 82 6.34 17.57 -1.79
C ARG A 82 6.33 18.92 -2.48
N ARG A 83 7.21 19.16 -3.44
CA ARG A 83 7.20 20.38 -4.25
C ARG A 83 5.87 20.52 -5.00
N ALA A 84 5.42 19.45 -5.65
CA ALA A 84 4.12 19.44 -6.33
C ALA A 84 2.95 19.69 -5.36
N ILE A 85 2.99 19.16 -4.15
CA ILE A 85 1.98 19.46 -3.11
C ILE A 85 2.02 20.94 -2.70
N ALA A 86 3.20 21.52 -2.55
CA ALA A 86 3.34 22.94 -2.20
C ALA A 86 2.84 23.87 -3.31
N GLU A 87 3.03 23.48 -4.58
CA GLU A 87 2.67 24.27 -5.76
C GLU A 87 1.19 24.10 -6.16
N PHE A 88 0.68 22.87 -6.17
CA PHE A 88 -0.65 22.55 -6.71
C PHE A 88 -1.68 22.18 -5.62
N GLY A 89 -1.27 22.14 -4.36
CA GLY A 89 -2.12 21.69 -3.25
C GLY A 89 -2.29 20.18 -3.18
N ILE A 90 -3.25 19.72 -2.36
CA ILE A 90 -3.53 18.28 -2.17
C ILE A 90 -4.72 17.83 -3.02
N THR A 91 -4.82 16.52 -3.25
CA THR A 91 -5.91 15.89 -4.02
C THR A 91 -6.70 14.89 -3.16
N LYS A 92 -7.78 14.33 -3.73
CA LYS A 92 -8.56 13.22 -3.14
C LYS A 92 -7.72 11.97 -2.81
N TYR A 93 -6.55 11.81 -3.44
CA TYR A 93 -5.65 10.67 -3.24
C TYR A 93 -4.66 10.87 -2.10
N HIS A 94 -4.49 12.09 -1.61
CA HIS A 94 -3.58 12.39 -0.51
C HIS A 94 -4.19 12.01 0.84
N ARG A 95 -3.38 11.42 1.71
CA ARG A 95 -3.78 11.04 3.07
C ARG A 95 -3.69 12.25 3.99
N LYS A 96 -4.83 12.87 4.29
CA LYS A 96 -4.92 14.10 5.12
C LYS A 96 -4.42 13.93 6.55
N SER A 97 -4.39 12.71 7.08
CA SER A 97 -3.84 12.41 8.41
C SER A 97 -2.32 12.31 8.45
N PHE A 98 -1.64 12.32 7.30
CA PHE A 98 -0.18 12.26 7.22
C PHE A 98 0.39 13.67 7.15
N ARG A 99 1.61 13.86 7.64
CA ARG A 99 2.37 15.10 7.43
C ARG A 99 2.83 15.18 5.97
N LEU A 100 2.15 15.99 5.17
CA LEU A 100 2.39 16.10 3.72
C LEU A 100 3.54 17.06 3.38
N LEU A 101 3.65 18.16 4.11
CA LEU A 101 4.74 19.13 4.02
C LEU A 101 5.48 19.20 5.36
N PRO A 102 6.78 19.50 5.38
CA PRO A 102 7.44 19.90 6.62
C PRO A 102 6.76 21.17 7.17
N GLU A 103 6.72 21.32 8.50
CA GLU A 103 6.40 22.58 9.15
C GLU A 103 7.28 23.69 8.57
N ALA A 104 6.68 24.86 8.34
CA ALA A 104 7.45 26.06 8.02
C ALA A 104 8.35 26.37 9.22
N VAL A 105 9.64 26.55 8.95
CA VAL A 105 10.61 27.09 9.91
C VAL A 105 10.48 28.61 9.91
#